data_AF-A0A0S7YDE1-F1
#
_entry.id   AF-A0A0S7YDE1-F1
#
_cell.length_a   1.000
_cell.length_b   1.000
_cell.length_c   1.000
_cell.angle_alpha   90.00
_cell.angle_beta   90.00
_cell.angle_gamma   90.00
#
_symmetry.space_group_name_H-M   'P 1'
#
loop_
_entity.id
_entity.type
_entity.pdbx_description
1 polymer ?
#
loop_
_entity_poly.entity_id
_entity_poly.type
_entity_poly.pdbx_seq_one_letter_code
_entity_poly.pdbx_strand_id
1 'polypeptide(L)'
;MDREQLEASIQGCGRRFFADIGDEAPSVFNKDWWTGKVIDACMHNESFKVQLFRFIDVLPYLKRSESLGRHIEEYFSREENVPAALKWGIKGVGLGGRLAMKVVGATIRKNLEMMARNFI
;
A
#
# COMPACT_ATOMS: atom_id res chain seq x y z
N MET A 1 35.80 -6.14 26.03
CA MET A 1 34.71 -7.09 25.80
C MET A 1 35.03 -7.84 24.53
N ASP A 2 35.02 -9.17 24.56
CA ASP A 2 35.33 -10.01 23.40
C ASP A 2 34.19 -9.92 22.35
N ARG A 3 34.52 -10.04 21.07
CA ARG A 3 33.57 -9.89 19.96
C ARG A 3 32.47 -10.95 20.01
N GLU A 4 32.82 -12.18 20.43
CA GLU A 4 31.86 -13.27 20.61
C GLU A 4 30.88 -12.99 21.76
N GLN A 5 31.36 -12.43 22.87
CA GLN A 5 30.51 -12.03 23.99
C GLN A 5 29.56 -10.89 23.63
N LEU A 6 30.02 -9.95 22.79
CA LEU A 6 29.19 -8.86 22.27
C LEU A 6 28.09 -9.39 21.36
N GLU A 7 28.44 -10.27 20.41
CA GLU A 7 27.48 -10.89 19.51
C GLU A 7 26.41 -11.69 20.27
N ALA A 8 26.82 -12.49 21.25
CA ALA A 8 25.88 -13.24 22.09
C ALA A 8 24.92 -12.32 22.86
N SER A 9 25.41 -11.18 23.34
CA SER A 9 24.60 -10.17 24.04
C SER A 9 23.61 -9.49 23.10
N ILE A 10 24.03 -9.13 21.88
CA ILE A 10 23.18 -8.53 20.84
C ILE A 10 22.05 -9.49 20.47
N GLN A 11 22.37 -10.75 20.17
CA GLN A 11 21.36 -11.75 19.82
C GLN A 11 20.42 -12.05 20.99
N GLY A 12 20.94 -12.10 22.21
CA GLY A 12 20.13 -12.29 23.42
C GLY A 12 19.18 -11.11 23.68
N CYS A 13 19.57 -9.89 23.32
CA CYS A 13 18.70 -8.71 23.34
C CYS A 13 17.62 -8.81 22.25
N GLY A 14 18.00 -9.14 21.01
CA GLY A 14 17.07 -9.31 19.89
C GLY A 14 15.99 -10.36 20.17
N ARG A 15 16.36 -11.53 20.69
CA ARG A 15 15.39 -12.59 21.05
C ARG A 15 14.39 -12.14 22.11
N ARG A 16 14.81 -11.31 23.07
CA ARG A 16 13.90 -10.73 24.08
C ARG A 16 12.90 -9.78 23.44
N PHE A 17 13.35 -8.87 22.59
CA PHE A 17 12.44 -7.99 21.84
C PHE A 17 11.42 -8.76 21.00
N PHE A 18 11.84 -9.79 20.28
CA PHE A 18 10.91 -10.63 19.50
C PHE A 18 9.89 -11.36 20.39
N ALA A 19 10.31 -11.85 21.56
CA ALA A 19 9.40 -12.51 22.50
C ALA A 19 8.39 -11.53 23.11
N ASP A 20 8.81 -10.29 23.40
CA ASP A 20 7.95 -9.25 23.97
C ASP A 20 6.91 -8.74 22.95
N ILE A 21 7.26 -8.69 21.65
CA ILE A 21 6.34 -8.30 20.57
C ILE A 21 5.29 -9.39 20.28
N GLY A 22 5.63 -10.66 20.48
CA GLY A 22 4.72 -11.79 20.24
C GLY A 22 4.24 -11.86 18.78
N ASP A 23 2.92 -12.02 18.59
CA ASP A 23 2.26 -12.06 17.26
C ASP A 23 1.80 -10.67 16.76
N GLU A 24 2.14 -9.59 17.47
CA GLU A 24 1.76 -8.23 17.04
C GLU A 24 2.54 -7.83 15.78
N ALA A 25 1.87 -7.93 14.62
CA ALA A 25 2.40 -7.38 13.38
C ALA A 25 2.42 -5.84 13.46
N PRO A 26 3.47 -5.15 12.95
CA PRO A 26 3.53 -3.68 12.93
C PRO A 26 2.26 -3.06 12.33
N SER A 27 1.87 -1.84 12.72
CA SER A 27 0.57 -1.24 12.30
C SER A 27 0.34 -1.20 10.78
N VAL A 28 1.41 -1.12 9.97
CA VAL A 28 1.38 -1.22 8.51
C VAL A 28 1.04 -2.62 7.97
N PHE A 29 1.31 -3.65 8.77
CA PHE A 29 0.89 -5.04 8.59
C PHE A 29 -0.37 -5.37 9.41
N ASN A 30 -0.78 -4.48 10.33
CA ASN A 30 -2.03 -4.59 11.07
C ASN A 30 -3.18 -4.09 10.20
N LYS A 31 -3.80 -5.03 9.49
CA LYS A 31 -5.20 -5.13 9.03
C LYS A 31 -6.08 -3.87 8.89
N ASP A 32 -5.56 -2.70 8.54
CA ASP A 32 -6.21 -1.88 7.53
C ASP A 32 -6.21 -2.74 6.28
N TRP A 33 -7.29 -3.53 6.12
CA TRP A 33 -7.35 -4.66 5.19
C TRP A 33 -6.84 -4.30 3.79
N TRP A 34 -7.03 -3.04 3.39
CA TRP A 34 -6.53 -2.50 2.14
C TRP A 34 -5.00 -2.26 2.13
N THR A 35 -4.44 -1.52 3.08
CA THR A 35 -3.00 -1.17 3.12
C THR A 35 -2.12 -2.41 3.20
N GLY A 36 -2.44 -3.33 4.11
CA GLY A 36 -1.69 -4.58 4.25
C GLY A 36 -1.71 -5.42 2.97
N LYS A 37 -2.86 -5.51 2.28
CA LYS A 37 -2.98 -6.24 1.01
C LYS A 37 -2.22 -5.57 -0.13
N VAL A 38 -2.18 -4.24 -0.16
CA VAL A 38 -1.45 -3.48 -1.18
C VAL A 38 0.05 -3.62 -0.98
N ILE A 39 0.54 -3.49 0.25
CA ILE A 39 1.96 -3.65 0.58
C ILE A 39 2.42 -5.09 0.35
N ASP A 40 1.62 -6.08 0.76
CA ASP A 40 1.89 -7.50 0.49
C ASP A 40 2.02 -7.77 -1.01
N ALA A 41 1.12 -7.21 -1.82
CA ALA A 41 1.22 -7.32 -3.28
C ALA A 41 2.48 -6.64 -3.86
N CYS A 42 2.92 -5.51 -3.28
CA CYS A 42 4.19 -4.88 -3.68
C CYS A 42 5.41 -5.74 -3.36
N MET A 43 5.35 -6.58 -2.33
CA MET A 43 6.46 -7.50 -2.02
C MET A 43 6.56 -8.65 -3.02
N HIS A 44 5.44 -9.03 -3.64
CA HIS A 44 5.37 -10.13 -4.61
C HIS A 44 5.53 -9.68 -6.08
N ASN A 45 5.36 -8.39 -6.37
CA ASN A 45 5.49 -7.84 -7.73
C ASN A 45 6.20 -6.48 -7.73
N GLU A 46 7.42 -6.47 -8.27
CA GLU A 46 8.27 -5.28 -8.36
C GLU A 46 7.72 -4.22 -9.32
N SER A 47 7.16 -4.61 -10.48
CA SER A 47 6.55 -3.67 -11.43
C SER A 47 5.39 -2.92 -10.78
N PHE A 48 4.51 -3.67 -10.11
CA PHE A 48 3.40 -3.10 -9.35
C PHE A 48 3.88 -2.15 -8.23
N LYS A 49 4.93 -2.54 -7.48
CA LYS A 49 5.54 -1.70 -6.44
C LYS A 49 6.01 -0.35 -6.99
N VAL A 50 6.73 -0.37 -8.11
CA VAL A 50 7.24 0.86 -8.75
C VAL A 50 6.08 1.76 -9.18
N GLN A 51 5.06 1.20 -9.82
CA GLN A 51 3.91 2.00 -10.27
C GLN A 51 3.09 2.56 -9.12
N LEU A 52 2.86 1.77 -8.07
CA LEU A 52 2.15 2.25 -6.89
C LEU A 52 2.88 3.41 -6.21
N PHE A 53 4.20 3.29 -6.02
CA PHE A 53 4.96 4.32 -5.31
C PHE A 53 5.05 5.62 -6.12
N ARG A 54 5.20 5.52 -7.44
CA ARG A 54 5.10 6.69 -8.33
C ARG A 54 3.70 7.31 -8.33
N PHE A 55 2.65 6.49 -8.25
CA PHE A 55 1.28 7.00 -8.14
C PHE A 55 1.05 7.74 -6.81
N ILE A 56 1.57 7.22 -5.70
CA ILE A 56 1.51 7.88 -4.38
C ILE A 56 2.21 9.24 -4.42
N ASP A 57 3.36 9.35 -5.09
CA ASP A 57 4.12 10.60 -5.23
C ASP A 57 3.32 11.71 -5.93
N VAL A 58 2.54 11.35 -6.96
CA VAL A 58 1.71 12.32 -7.69
C VAL A 58 0.34 12.57 -7.06
N LEU A 59 -0.13 11.68 -6.18
CA LEU A 59 -1.48 11.71 -5.59
C LEU A 59 -1.87 13.08 -4.98
N PRO A 60 -1.00 13.79 -4.21
CA PRO A 60 -1.37 15.07 -3.60
C PRO A 60 -1.75 16.14 -4.62
N TYR A 61 -1.27 16.02 -5.86
CA TYR A 61 -1.53 16.96 -6.95
C TYR A 61 -2.83 16.64 -7.72
N LEU A 62 -3.35 15.42 -7.60
CA LEU A 62 -4.54 14.96 -8.32
C LEU A 62 -5.84 15.45 -7.68
N LYS A 63 -6.09 16.77 -7.63
CA LYS A 63 -7.21 17.39 -6.89
C LYS A 63 -8.61 17.02 -7.40
N ARG A 64 -8.75 16.61 -8.67
CA ARG A 64 -10.05 16.27 -9.29
C ARG A 64 -10.21 14.76 -9.50
N SER A 65 -11.42 14.24 -9.25
CA SER A 65 -11.73 12.80 -9.41
C SER A 65 -11.46 12.27 -10.82
N GLU A 66 -11.63 13.09 -11.85
CA GLU A 66 -11.38 12.72 -13.25
C GLU A 66 -9.88 12.53 -13.53
N SER A 67 -9.04 13.39 -12.96
CA SER A 67 -7.58 13.29 -13.05
C SER A 67 -7.08 12.07 -12.28
N LEU A 68 -7.64 11.82 -11.09
CA LEU A 68 -7.35 10.64 -10.29
C LEU A 68 -7.68 9.34 -11.02
N GLY A 69 -8.89 9.24 -11.58
CA GLY A 69 -9.32 8.06 -12.34
C GLY A 69 -8.43 7.78 -13.55
N ARG A 70 -8.04 8.83 -14.29
CA ARG A 70 -7.11 8.71 -15.41
C ARG A 70 -5.73 8.18 -14.98
N HIS A 71 -5.17 8.71 -13.90
CA HIS A 71 -3.84 8.26 -13.44
C HIS A 71 -3.91 6.82 -12.92
N ILE A 72 -5.02 6.40 -12.31
CA ILE A 72 -5.20 4.98 -11.94
C ILE A 72 -5.16 4.10 -13.19
N GLU A 73 -5.80 4.51 -14.29
CA GLU A 73 -5.75 3.77 -15.54
C GLU A 73 -4.34 3.78 -16.16
N GLU A 74 -3.68 4.94 -16.24
CA GLU A 74 -2.33 5.07 -16.83
C GLU A 74 -1.28 4.24 -16.11
N TYR A 75 -1.33 4.19 -14.77
CA TYR A 75 -0.34 3.48 -13.96
C TYR A 75 -0.59 1.97 -13.86
N PHE A 76 -1.85 1.52 -13.93
CA PHE A 76 -2.22 0.14 -13.60
C PHE A 76 -2.88 -0.64 -14.75
N SER A 77 -3.16 -0.02 -15.91
CA SER A 77 -3.77 -0.69 -17.08
C SER A 77 -2.91 -1.80 -17.69
N ARG A 78 -1.59 -1.69 -17.58
CA ARG A 78 -0.61 -2.66 -18.14
C ARG A 78 -0.10 -3.66 -17.12
N GLU A 79 -0.59 -3.61 -15.90
CA GLU A 79 -0.08 -4.41 -14.80
C GLU A 79 -0.96 -5.66 -14.61
N GLU A 80 -0.41 -6.85 -14.92
CA GLU A 80 -1.19 -8.09 -14.95
C GLU A 80 -1.63 -8.56 -13.55
N ASN A 81 -0.87 -8.17 -12.52
CA ASN A 81 -1.03 -8.63 -11.14
C ASN A 81 -1.43 -7.51 -10.17
N VAL A 82 -2.39 -6.69 -10.56
CA VAL A 82 -2.99 -5.69 -9.67
C VAL A 82 -3.89 -6.38 -8.63
N PRO A 83 -3.80 -6.02 -7.33
CA PRO A 83 -4.67 -6.58 -6.28
C PRO A 83 -6.15 -6.41 -6.60
N ALA A 84 -6.99 -7.36 -6.16
CA ALA A 84 -8.45 -7.28 -6.34
C ALA A 84 -9.05 -5.94 -5.83
N ALA A 85 -8.45 -5.38 -4.78
CA ALA A 85 -8.82 -4.09 -4.21
C ALA A 85 -8.59 -2.89 -5.17
N LEU A 86 -7.58 -2.95 -6.05
CA LEU A 86 -7.40 -1.97 -7.13
C LEU A 86 -8.18 -2.37 -8.40
N LYS A 87 -8.35 -3.67 -8.67
CA LYS A 87 -9.12 -4.18 -9.82
C LYS A 87 -10.60 -3.74 -9.80
N TRP A 88 -11.19 -3.48 -8.63
CA TRP A 88 -12.54 -2.91 -8.55
C TRP A 88 -12.61 -1.49 -9.13
N GLY A 89 -11.53 -0.71 -9.03
CA GLY A 89 -11.44 0.60 -9.67
C GLY A 89 -11.36 0.51 -11.18
N ILE A 90 -10.62 -0.47 -11.71
CA ILE A 90 -10.41 -0.68 -13.15
C ILE A 90 -11.67 -1.26 -13.83
N LYS A 91 -12.38 -2.21 -13.21
CA LYS A 91 -13.63 -2.77 -13.77
C LYS A 91 -14.81 -1.80 -13.72
N GLY A 92 -14.82 -0.84 -12.79
CA GLY A 92 -15.79 0.26 -12.77
C GLY A 92 -15.60 1.28 -13.90
N VAL A 93 -14.35 1.43 -14.40
CA VAL A 93 -13.99 2.30 -15.54
C VAL A 93 -14.54 1.76 -16.86
N GLY A 94 -14.51 0.43 -17.05
CA GLY A 94 -14.90 -0.21 -18.31
C GLY A 94 -16.41 -0.37 -18.53
N LEU A 95 -17.25 -0.24 -17.49
CA LEU A 95 -18.69 -0.53 -17.55
C LEU A 95 -19.61 0.59 -17.02
N GLY A 96 -19.08 1.61 -16.33
CA GLY A 96 -19.89 2.63 -15.67
C GLY A 96 -19.53 4.05 -16.12
N GLY A 97 -20.52 4.83 -16.55
CA GLY A 97 -20.33 6.24 -16.95
C GLY A 97 -19.69 7.12 -15.87
N ARG A 98 -19.45 8.41 -16.18
CA ARG A 98 -18.70 9.41 -15.37
C ARG A 98 -19.01 9.43 -13.86
N LEU A 99 -20.20 8.98 -13.45
CA LEU A 99 -20.61 8.89 -12.04
C LEU A 99 -19.89 7.76 -11.28
N ALA A 100 -19.74 6.58 -11.89
CA ALA A 100 -19.02 5.44 -11.29
C ALA A 100 -17.54 5.79 -11.04
N MET A 101 -16.92 6.48 -11.99
CA MET A 101 -15.54 6.99 -11.89
C MET A 101 -15.34 7.94 -10.71
N LYS A 102 -16.30 8.82 -10.43
CA LYS A 102 -16.23 9.75 -9.29
C LYS A 102 -16.24 9.02 -7.95
N VAL A 103 -17.11 8.01 -7.81
CA VAL A 103 -17.26 7.21 -6.58
C VAL A 103 -16.01 6.36 -6.31
N VAL A 104 -15.49 5.70 -7.34
CA VAL A 104 -14.25 4.90 -7.26
C VAL A 104 -13.06 5.78 -6.86
N GLY A 105 -12.87 6.90 -7.55
CA GLY A 105 -11.76 7.82 -7.24
C GLY A 105 -11.84 8.36 -5.81
N ALA A 106 -13.03 8.73 -5.35
CA ALA A 106 -13.22 9.21 -3.97
C ALA A 106 -12.84 8.15 -2.92
N THR A 107 -13.21 6.89 -3.14
CA THR A 107 -12.90 5.77 -2.23
C THR A 107 -11.40 5.49 -2.18
N ILE A 108 -10.74 5.44 -3.34
CA ILE A 108 -9.29 5.17 -3.43
C ILE A 108 -8.51 6.29 -2.74
N ARG A 109 -8.87 7.55 -3.01
CA ARG A 109 -8.26 8.69 -2.32
C ARG A 109 -8.42 8.56 -0.80
N LYS A 110 -9.63 8.27 -0.31
CA LYS A 110 -9.89 8.15 1.13
C LYS A 110 -9.00 7.07 1.78
N ASN A 111 -8.84 5.91 1.13
CA ASN A 111 -7.96 4.85 1.64
C ASN A 111 -6.49 5.26 1.68
N LEU A 112 -6.01 5.98 0.65
CA LEU A 112 -4.65 6.50 0.62
C LEU A 112 -4.41 7.61 1.64
N GLU A 113 -5.38 8.50 1.85
CA GLU A 113 -5.33 9.53 2.89
C GLU A 113 -5.34 8.90 4.30
N MET A 114 -6.13 7.84 4.52
CA MET A 114 -6.10 7.10 5.79
C MET A 114 -4.74 6.44 6.04
N MET A 115 -4.14 5.82 5.01
CA MET A 115 -2.78 5.30 5.11
C MET A 115 -1.77 6.41 5.44
N ALA A 116 -1.86 7.57 4.78
CA ALA A 116 -0.95 8.69 5.01
C ALA A 116 -1.02 9.19 6.46
N ARG A 117 -2.22 9.26 7.04
CA ARG A 117 -2.43 9.68 8.45
C ARG A 117 -1.77 8.77 9.49
N ASN A 118 -1.37 7.55 9.14
CA ASN A 118 -0.62 6.69 10.05
C ASN A 118 0.84 7.17 10.23
N PHE A 119 1.32 8.09 9.38
CA PHE A 119 2.71 8.55 9.36
C PHE A 119 2.88 10.05 9.62
N ILE A 120 1.80 10.84 9.70
CA ILE A 120 1.81 12.29 9.93
C ILE A 120 0.67 12.75 10.84
#